data_AF-A0A3E2NA26-F1
#
_entry.id   AF-A0A3E2NA26-F1
#
_cell.length_a   1.000
_cell.length_b   1.000
_cell.length_c   1.000
_cell.angle_alpha   90.00
_cell.angle_beta   90.00
_cell.angle_gamma   90.00
#
_symmetry.space_group_name_H-M   'P 1'
#
loop_
_entity.id
_entity.type
_entity.pdbx_description
1 polymer ?
#
loop_
_entity_poly.entity_id
_entity_poly.type
_entity_poly.pdbx_seq_one_letter_code
_entity_poly.pdbx_strand_id
1 'polypeptide(L)'
;MSKNTLVLILAAALIILTGCLSPKQNQLEDIRAMLYESCKGIYNESLNNGTLGGLDTVQRMADKLGEKGYAVVDQDNQLNMKNSGLTEKFLGEVEEKKNAESTLIMVLNNGGYVQFNFKSKEGSVDVAATSYQWKEGELNTIYTDNYQAAAWVVTENGYLIFQKYYMPGMSGPYSHVAVRVKPLDDVYRQMNRKYINPLGYYSNNLFITDWDETDYQNLNFYDLFERFYRREFLKDYQDPNENDGLVVLQVPKTEFEGVLMKYVKVDSQVLQKKARYMADSQTYEYRPRGVFDCCPGLEIPYPEVIDCESRDDGTLVLTVNAVWPEMNTGTAFRHKVTIHPLPDGSFQYVSNHVIPSKENVKPSWYVERLTDDEWKKHKEEVQ
;
A
#
# COMPACT_ATOMS: atom_id res chain seq x y z
N MET A 1 9.36 72.43 48.35
CA MET A 1 9.43 71.37 49.37
C MET A 1 8.01 70.87 49.62
N SER A 2 7.83 69.54 49.69
CA SER A 2 6.59 68.74 49.81
C SER A 2 5.69 68.69 48.57
N LYS A 3 4.83 67.68 48.39
CA LYS A 3 4.96 66.20 48.30
C LYS A 3 3.59 65.73 47.76
N ASN A 4 3.59 64.83 46.76
CA ASN A 4 2.52 63.86 46.40
C ASN A 4 1.16 64.47 45.92
N THR A 5 0.43 64.01 44.90
CA THR A 5 0.16 62.65 44.39
C THR A 5 -0.46 62.74 42.96
N LEU A 6 0.07 61.97 42.00
CA LEU A 6 -0.59 61.10 40.98
C LEU A 6 -2.05 61.43 40.54
N VAL A 7 -2.53 61.40 39.29
CA VAL A 7 -2.46 60.45 38.13
C VAL A 7 -3.17 61.20 36.95
N LEU A 8 -2.86 61.17 35.64
CA LEU A 8 -3.00 60.08 34.67
C LEU A 8 -2.41 60.52 33.31
N ILE A 9 -1.50 59.71 32.79
CA ILE A 9 -0.88 59.80 31.46
C ILE A 9 -1.70 58.92 30.52
N LEU A 10 -2.12 59.48 29.39
CA LEU A 10 -2.78 58.80 28.28
C LEU A 10 -1.82 58.88 27.09
N ALA A 11 -1.04 57.82 26.85
CA ALA A 11 -0.20 57.71 25.66
C ALA A 11 0.03 56.24 25.24
N ALA A 12 -0.62 55.90 24.13
CA ALA A 12 -0.20 54.96 23.10
C ALA A 12 0.18 53.52 23.51
N ALA A 13 -0.82 52.63 23.46
CA ALA A 13 -0.59 51.22 23.15
C ALA A 13 -0.46 51.06 21.62
N LEU A 14 0.77 51.08 21.12
CA LEU A 14 1.12 50.52 19.81
C LEU A 14 1.86 49.21 20.08
N ILE A 15 1.11 48.13 20.27
CA ILE A 15 1.69 46.78 20.32
C ILE A 15 1.96 46.39 18.86
N ILE A 16 3.21 46.56 18.45
CA ILE A 16 3.75 45.90 17.26
C ILE A 16 3.74 44.40 17.59
N LEU A 17 2.69 43.70 17.15
CA LEU A 17 2.64 42.24 17.07
C LEU A 17 3.60 41.78 15.96
N THR A 18 4.90 41.92 16.19
CA THR A 18 5.89 41.03 15.58
C THR A 18 5.92 39.78 16.43
N GLY A 19 4.86 38.97 16.31
CA GLY A 19 4.79 37.67 16.94
C GLY A 19 5.91 36.80 16.37
N CYS A 20 6.91 36.51 17.20
CA CYS A 20 7.98 35.56 16.90
C CYS A 20 7.37 34.22 16.46
N LEU A 21 7.41 33.94 15.16
CA LEU A 21 7.28 32.58 14.65
C LEU A 21 8.43 31.77 15.25
N SER A 22 8.11 30.65 15.90
CA SER A 22 9.13 29.76 16.46
C SER A 22 10.03 29.21 15.32
N PRO A 23 11.32 28.91 15.55
CA PRO A 23 12.22 28.41 14.52
C PRO A 23 11.69 27.15 13.80
N LYS A 24 10.95 26.30 14.50
CA LYS A 24 10.27 25.11 13.93
C LYS A 24 9.17 25.49 12.94
N GLN A 25 8.42 26.56 13.22
CA GLN A 25 7.34 27.00 12.35
C GLN A 25 7.87 27.65 11.06
N ASN A 26 8.98 28.41 11.15
CA ASN A 26 9.67 28.92 9.98
C ASN A 26 10.20 27.80 9.06
N GLN A 27 10.78 26.74 9.62
CA GLN A 27 11.26 25.59 8.82
C GLN A 27 10.12 24.82 8.12
N LEU A 28 8.97 24.66 8.80
CA LEU A 28 7.78 24.02 8.22
C LEU A 28 7.14 24.86 7.11
N GLU A 29 7.13 26.18 7.26
CA GLU A 29 6.65 27.07 6.20
C GLU A 29 7.58 27.10 4.99
N ASP A 30 8.90 27.03 5.22
CA ASP A 30 9.92 27.01 4.16
C ASP A 30 9.81 25.75 3.29
N ILE A 31 9.70 24.55 3.89
CA ILE A 31 9.54 23.32 3.12
C ILE A 31 8.18 23.23 2.40
N ARG A 32 7.09 23.72 2.99
CA ARG A 32 5.79 23.78 2.32
C ARG A 32 5.85 24.68 1.08
N ALA A 33 6.48 25.84 1.19
CA ALA A 33 6.70 26.73 0.05
C ALA A 33 7.56 26.04 -1.01
N MET A 34 8.63 25.34 -0.61
CA MET A 34 9.47 24.56 -1.52
C MET A 34 8.68 23.47 -2.27
N LEU A 35 7.85 22.69 -1.55
CA LEU A 35 6.99 21.67 -2.14
C LEU A 35 6.03 22.27 -3.16
N TYR A 36 5.37 23.37 -2.80
CA TYR A 36 4.44 24.09 -3.66
C TYR A 36 5.13 24.60 -4.93
N GLU A 37 6.19 25.41 -4.79
CA GLU A 37 6.88 26.01 -5.93
C GLU A 37 7.50 24.97 -6.86
N SER A 38 7.99 23.86 -6.31
CA SER A 38 8.63 22.80 -7.11
C SER A 38 7.61 21.98 -7.91
N CYS A 39 6.39 21.78 -7.38
CA CYS A 39 5.46 20.78 -7.93
C CYS A 39 4.09 21.32 -8.36
N LYS A 40 3.73 22.59 -8.09
CA LYS A 40 2.43 23.17 -8.47
C LYS A 40 2.10 23.01 -9.95
N GLY A 41 3.09 23.20 -10.82
CA GLY A 41 2.91 23.03 -12.27
C GLY A 41 2.49 21.60 -12.64
N ILE A 42 3.23 20.61 -12.12
CA ILE A 42 2.95 19.18 -12.35
C ILE A 42 1.59 18.81 -11.75
N TYR A 43 1.29 19.28 -10.54
CA TYR A 43 0.01 19.05 -9.87
C TYR A 43 -1.17 19.56 -10.70
N ASN A 44 -1.14 20.82 -11.13
CA ASN A 44 -2.23 21.43 -11.89
C ASN A 44 -2.40 20.78 -13.27
N GLU A 45 -1.30 20.49 -13.97
CA GLU A 45 -1.33 19.76 -15.24
C GLU A 45 -2.00 18.40 -15.08
N SER A 46 -1.58 17.63 -14.06
CA SER A 46 -2.06 16.27 -13.84
C SER A 46 -3.49 16.22 -13.30
N LEU A 47 -3.88 17.20 -12.50
CA LEU A 47 -5.27 17.38 -12.05
C LEU A 47 -6.20 17.63 -13.25
N ASN A 48 -5.81 18.53 -14.16
CA ASN A 48 -6.60 18.85 -15.36
C ASN A 48 -6.69 17.68 -16.34
N ASN A 49 -5.64 16.86 -16.40
CA ASN A 49 -5.57 15.70 -17.30
C ASN A 49 -6.13 14.41 -16.68
N GLY A 50 -6.51 14.42 -15.39
CA GLY A 50 -6.99 13.22 -14.68
C GLY A 50 -5.91 12.17 -14.40
N THR A 51 -4.63 12.57 -14.35
CA THR A 51 -3.47 11.66 -14.21
C THR A 51 -2.74 11.79 -12.87
N LEU A 52 -3.36 12.44 -11.87
CA LEU A 52 -2.70 12.82 -10.62
C LEU A 52 -2.08 11.64 -9.84
N GLY A 53 -2.79 10.51 -9.77
CA GLY A 53 -2.29 9.28 -9.13
C GLY A 53 -1.51 8.35 -10.07
N GLY A 54 -1.19 8.81 -11.28
CA GLY A 54 -0.39 8.05 -12.22
C GLY A 54 1.08 8.00 -11.82
N LEU A 55 1.72 6.85 -12.05
CA LEU A 55 3.14 6.65 -11.73
C LEU A 55 4.06 7.70 -12.37
N ASP A 56 3.75 8.15 -13.60
CA ASP A 56 4.49 9.21 -14.29
C ASP A 56 4.44 10.54 -13.54
N THR A 57 3.25 10.96 -13.11
CA THR A 57 3.05 12.17 -12.31
C THR A 57 3.85 12.11 -11.01
N VAL A 58 3.74 11.00 -10.28
CA VAL A 58 4.46 10.77 -9.03
C VAL A 58 5.97 10.78 -9.25
N GLN A 59 6.45 10.16 -10.33
CA GLN A 59 7.87 10.16 -10.72
C GLN A 59 8.37 11.57 -11.01
N ARG A 60 7.63 12.36 -11.79
CA ARG A 60 7.98 13.76 -12.10
C ARG A 60 8.06 14.64 -10.84
N MET A 61 7.13 14.47 -9.91
CA MET A 61 7.16 15.17 -8.62
C MET A 61 8.37 14.72 -7.78
N ALA A 62 8.61 13.41 -7.68
CA ALA A 62 9.73 12.87 -6.94
C ALA A 62 11.08 13.33 -7.52
N ASP A 63 11.22 13.39 -8.84
CA ASP A 63 12.41 13.91 -9.52
C ASP A 63 12.65 15.38 -9.20
N LYS A 64 11.62 16.22 -9.26
CA LYS A 64 11.75 17.65 -8.92
C LYS A 64 12.23 17.85 -7.49
N LEU A 65 11.73 17.07 -6.55
CA LEU A 65 12.14 17.15 -5.15
C LEU A 65 13.53 16.53 -4.93
N GLY A 66 13.88 15.49 -5.67
CA GLY A 66 15.22 14.90 -5.71
C GLY A 66 16.27 15.88 -6.24
N GLU A 67 15.98 16.65 -7.28
CA GLU A 67 16.82 17.72 -7.81
C GLU A 67 17.10 18.82 -6.78
N LYS A 68 16.20 19.01 -5.80
CA LYS A 68 16.38 19.91 -4.66
C LYS A 68 17.20 19.31 -3.52
N GLY A 69 17.66 18.07 -3.65
CA GLY A 69 18.52 17.39 -2.69
C GLY A 69 17.78 16.67 -1.57
N TYR A 70 16.47 16.40 -1.70
CA TYR A 70 15.72 15.65 -0.69
C TYR A 70 15.76 14.15 -0.94
N ALA A 71 15.69 13.35 0.13
CA ALA A 71 15.34 11.94 0.00
C ALA A 71 13.84 11.84 -0.30
N VAL A 72 13.46 11.14 -1.38
CA VAL A 72 12.07 11.11 -1.85
C VAL A 72 11.64 9.70 -2.23
N VAL A 73 10.46 9.29 -1.76
CA VAL A 73 9.80 8.02 -2.11
C VAL A 73 8.37 8.28 -2.58
N ASP A 74 7.79 7.31 -3.27
CA ASP A 74 6.34 7.26 -3.50
C ASP A 74 5.65 6.44 -2.41
N GLN A 75 4.35 6.70 -2.22
CA GLN A 75 3.51 6.02 -1.23
C GLN A 75 3.50 4.49 -1.39
N ASP A 76 3.57 3.99 -2.63
CA ASP A 76 3.36 2.58 -2.94
C ASP A 76 4.68 1.81 -3.17
N ASN A 77 5.83 2.43 -2.91
CA ASN A 77 7.18 1.88 -3.17
C ASN A 77 7.40 1.40 -4.63
N GLN A 78 6.73 2.01 -5.59
CA GLN A 78 6.82 1.69 -7.01
C GLN A 78 7.95 2.41 -7.74
N LEU A 79 8.65 3.32 -7.07
CA LEU A 79 9.84 4.02 -7.56
C LEU A 79 11.04 3.75 -6.65
N ASN A 80 12.24 3.84 -7.21
CA ASN A 80 13.46 3.88 -6.41
C ASN A 80 13.56 5.22 -5.69
N MET A 81 13.98 5.19 -4.42
CA MET A 81 14.17 6.39 -3.60
C MET A 81 15.16 7.35 -4.27
N LYS A 82 14.77 8.62 -4.42
CA LYS A 82 15.68 9.69 -4.83
C LYS A 82 16.61 10.03 -3.68
N ASN A 83 17.89 10.24 -3.97
CA ASN A 83 18.92 10.58 -2.99
C ASN A 83 18.97 9.61 -1.78
N SER A 84 18.86 8.29 -2.03
CA SER A 84 18.84 7.26 -0.98
C SER A 84 20.04 7.33 -0.02
N GLY A 85 21.20 7.79 -0.49
CA GLY A 85 22.40 7.96 0.33
C GLY A 85 22.24 8.87 1.54
N LEU A 86 21.27 9.81 1.51
CA LEU A 86 20.91 10.63 2.68
C LEU A 86 20.30 9.77 3.78
N THR A 87 19.35 8.91 3.41
CA THR A 87 18.70 7.97 4.33
C THR A 87 19.67 6.89 4.77
N GLU A 88 20.46 6.30 3.87
CA GLU A 88 21.47 5.28 4.22
C GLU A 88 22.50 5.82 5.22
N LYS A 89 23.00 7.05 5.03
CA LYS A 89 23.90 7.71 5.97
C LYS A 89 23.24 7.88 7.34
N PHE A 90 22.01 8.37 7.38
CA PHE A 90 21.27 8.55 8.63
C PHE A 90 21.06 7.22 9.37
N LEU A 91 20.74 6.14 8.65
CA LEU A 91 20.60 4.80 9.23
C LEU A 91 21.90 4.30 9.87
N GLY A 92 23.05 4.52 9.22
CA GLY A 92 24.35 4.20 9.81
C GLY A 92 24.65 5.03 11.07
N GLU A 93 24.28 6.31 11.08
CA GLU A 93 24.43 7.18 12.26
C GLU A 93 23.54 6.74 13.43
N VAL A 94 22.31 6.27 13.16
CA VAL A 94 21.42 5.66 14.17
C VAL A 94 22.03 4.40 14.76
N GLU A 95 22.55 3.50 13.92
CA GLU A 95 23.21 2.26 14.35
C GLU A 95 24.43 2.53 15.24
N GLU A 96 25.23 3.55 14.88
CA GLU A 96 26.37 4.02 15.67
C GLU A 96 25.97 4.87 16.89
N LYS A 97 24.66 5.02 17.17
CA LYS A 97 24.09 5.79 18.28
C LYS A 97 24.49 7.27 18.29
N LYS A 98 24.80 7.83 17.13
CA LYS A 98 25.13 9.25 16.96
C LYS A 98 23.87 10.11 17.01
N ASN A 99 24.05 11.38 17.37
CA ASN A 99 23.02 12.38 17.20
C ASN A 99 23.03 12.84 15.74
N ALA A 100 21.93 12.61 15.03
CA ALA A 100 21.77 12.94 13.63
C ALA A 100 20.33 13.38 13.35
N GLU A 101 20.15 14.06 12.22
CA GLU A 101 18.84 14.46 11.71
C GLU A 101 18.74 14.15 10.22
N SER A 102 17.56 13.77 9.76
CA SER A 102 17.29 13.53 8.35
C SER A 102 15.85 13.86 7.98
N THR A 103 15.62 14.23 6.74
CA THR A 103 14.29 14.49 6.19
C THR A 103 14.01 13.56 5.02
N LEU A 104 12.86 12.90 5.06
CA LEU A 104 12.31 12.07 3.99
C LEU A 104 10.98 12.66 3.54
N ILE A 105 10.76 12.75 2.23
CA ILE A 105 9.49 13.17 1.65
C ILE A 105 8.84 11.99 0.93
N MET A 106 7.59 11.72 1.25
CA MET A 106 6.75 10.75 0.54
C MET A 106 5.75 11.51 -0.33
N VAL A 107 5.73 11.21 -1.63
CA VAL A 107 4.72 11.72 -2.56
C VAL A 107 3.51 10.77 -2.51
N LEU A 108 2.33 11.34 -2.25
CA LEU A 108 1.08 10.60 -2.15
C LEU A 108 0.38 10.51 -3.51
N ASN A 109 -0.42 9.46 -3.71
CA ASN A 109 -1.17 9.25 -4.97
C ASN A 109 -2.21 10.33 -5.26
N ASN A 110 -2.59 11.12 -4.26
CA ASN A 110 -3.46 12.29 -4.42
C ASN A 110 -2.68 13.59 -4.74
N GLY A 111 -1.39 13.50 -5.06
CA GLY A 111 -0.49 14.64 -5.31
C GLY A 111 -0.08 15.43 -4.07
N GLY A 112 -0.53 15.02 -2.88
CA GLY A 112 -0.09 15.53 -1.60
C GLY A 112 1.26 14.95 -1.18
N TYR A 113 1.69 15.31 0.04
CA TYR A 113 3.00 14.91 0.56
C TYR A 113 2.93 14.55 2.03
N VAL A 114 3.84 13.68 2.46
CA VAL A 114 4.19 13.51 3.88
C VAL A 114 5.66 13.77 4.05
N GLN A 115 6.00 14.71 4.91
CA GLN A 115 7.36 14.94 5.33
C GLN A 115 7.60 14.22 6.65
N PHE A 116 8.62 13.38 6.70
CA PHE A 116 9.14 12.80 7.93
C PHE A 116 10.47 13.46 8.28
N ASN A 117 10.52 14.12 9.43
CA ASN A 117 11.78 14.57 10.03
C ASN A 117 12.17 13.61 11.14
N PHE A 118 13.35 13.03 11.01
CA PHE A 118 13.92 12.11 11.98
C PHE A 118 14.97 12.81 12.82
N LYS A 119 15.01 12.51 14.11
CA LYS A 119 16.08 12.92 15.03
C LYS A 119 16.54 11.72 15.83
N SER A 120 17.81 11.35 15.70
CA SER A 120 18.38 10.25 16.48
C SER A 120 19.06 10.77 17.74
N LYS A 121 18.92 10.03 18.83
CA LYS A 121 19.69 10.23 20.06
C LYS A 121 19.89 8.88 20.75
N GLU A 122 21.15 8.50 20.97
CA GLU A 122 21.52 7.24 21.64
C GLU A 122 20.93 5.98 20.99
N GLY A 123 20.64 6.03 19.69
CA GLY A 123 20.03 4.94 18.91
C GLY A 123 18.50 4.95 18.88
N SER A 124 17.84 5.76 19.70
CA SER A 124 16.38 6.02 19.59
C SER A 124 16.12 7.08 18.52
N VAL A 125 14.96 7.01 17.85
CA VAL A 125 14.57 7.97 16.81
C VAL A 125 13.22 8.61 17.13
N ASP A 126 13.22 9.95 17.20
CA ASP A 126 12.01 10.75 17.22
C ASP A 126 11.60 11.12 15.79
N VAL A 127 10.31 11.02 15.49
CA VAL A 127 9.70 11.27 14.19
C VAL A 127 8.71 12.42 14.29
N ALA A 128 8.86 13.42 13.43
CA ALA A 128 7.84 14.43 13.17
C ALA A 128 7.28 14.22 11.76
N ALA A 129 6.02 13.81 11.65
CA ALA A 129 5.34 13.53 10.41
C ALA A 129 4.34 14.66 10.08
N THR A 130 4.59 15.41 9.00
CA THR A 130 3.73 16.51 8.56
C THR A 130 3.07 16.16 7.23
N SER A 131 1.74 16.18 7.18
CA SER A 131 0.97 15.93 5.96
C SER A 131 0.56 17.23 5.28
N TYR A 132 0.76 17.26 3.96
CA TYR A 132 0.40 18.37 3.09
C TYR A 132 -0.60 17.93 2.03
N GLN A 133 -1.65 18.71 1.81
CA GLN A 133 -2.68 18.44 0.81
C GLN A 133 -3.06 19.70 0.06
N TRP A 134 -3.36 19.54 -1.22
CA TRP A 134 -3.86 20.61 -2.06
C TRP A 134 -5.33 20.89 -1.75
N LYS A 135 -5.67 22.16 -1.56
CA LYS A 135 -7.04 22.65 -1.43
C LYS A 135 -7.15 23.98 -2.16
N GLU A 136 -8.10 24.07 -3.08
CA GLU A 136 -8.38 25.30 -3.84
C GLU A 136 -7.13 25.89 -4.55
N GLY A 137 -6.24 25.01 -5.04
CA GLY A 137 -5.02 25.40 -5.75
C GLY A 137 -3.82 25.76 -4.85
N GLU A 138 -4.00 25.70 -3.52
CA GLU A 138 -2.97 25.97 -2.52
C GLU A 138 -2.57 24.71 -1.75
N LEU A 139 -1.28 24.60 -1.40
CA LEU A 139 -0.78 23.48 -0.60
C LEU A 139 -0.90 23.82 0.89
N ASN A 140 -1.69 23.04 1.62
CA ASN A 140 -2.02 23.28 3.02
C ASN A 140 -1.42 22.22 3.92
N THR A 141 -0.96 22.63 5.11
CA THR A 141 -0.62 21.69 6.18
C THR A 141 -1.90 21.18 6.80
N ILE A 142 -2.13 19.87 6.74
CA ILE A 142 -3.35 19.25 7.27
C ILE A 142 -3.17 18.81 8.71
N TYR A 143 -2.03 18.18 9.00
CA TYR A 143 -1.75 17.61 10.30
C TYR A 143 -0.24 17.49 10.52
N THR A 144 0.20 17.58 11.78
CA THR A 144 1.56 17.24 12.20
C THR A 144 1.50 16.36 13.43
N ASP A 145 2.15 15.22 13.35
CA ASP A 145 2.32 14.27 14.45
C ASP A 145 3.77 14.29 14.93
N ASN A 146 3.98 14.07 16.23
CA ASN A 146 5.31 13.92 16.80
C ASN A 146 5.29 12.72 17.75
N TYR A 147 6.19 11.77 17.53
CA TYR A 147 6.29 10.56 18.34
C TYR A 147 7.70 10.00 18.32
N GLN A 148 8.07 9.27 19.37
CA GLN A 148 9.23 8.40 19.31
C GLN A 148 8.85 7.11 18.58
N ALA A 149 9.69 6.65 17.66
CA ALA A 149 9.45 5.41 16.93
C ALA A 149 9.42 4.22 17.89
N ALA A 150 8.31 3.48 17.89
CA ALA A 150 8.13 2.28 18.71
C ALA A 150 8.84 1.07 18.09
N ALA A 151 8.89 1.03 16.76
CA ALA A 151 9.75 0.14 16.00
C ALA A 151 10.59 0.98 15.03
N TRP A 152 11.85 0.58 14.85
CA TRP A 152 12.79 1.14 13.89
C TRP A 152 13.62 -0.01 13.32
N VAL A 153 13.20 -0.55 12.19
CA VAL A 153 13.72 -1.80 11.64
C VAL A 153 14.30 -1.55 10.25
N VAL A 154 15.58 -1.85 10.09
CA VAL A 154 16.21 -1.96 8.77
C VAL A 154 16.23 -3.44 8.39
N THR A 155 15.51 -3.79 7.34
CA THR A 155 15.38 -5.19 6.91
C THR A 155 16.55 -5.58 6.00
N GLU A 156 16.85 -6.87 5.92
CA GLU A 156 17.92 -7.38 5.05
C GLU A 156 17.69 -7.05 3.57
N ASN A 157 16.43 -7.15 3.12
CA ASN A 157 16.07 -6.77 1.77
C ASN A 157 16.11 -5.26 1.55
N GLY A 158 16.34 -4.42 2.56
CA GLY A 158 16.65 -3.00 2.43
C GLY A 158 15.45 -2.06 2.53
N TYR A 159 14.45 -2.45 3.33
CA TYR A 159 13.41 -1.54 3.80
C TYR A 159 13.87 -0.87 5.10
N LEU A 160 13.45 0.37 5.28
CA LEU A 160 13.29 0.98 6.60
C LEU A 160 11.81 0.89 6.96
N ILE A 161 11.51 0.23 8.08
CA ILE A 161 10.17 0.17 8.66
C ILE A 161 10.20 0.91 9.99
N PHE A 162 9.30 1.87 10.17
CA PHE A 162 9.12 2.55 11.44
C PHE A 162 7.65 2.67 11.79
N GLN A 163 7.38 2.57 13.08
CA GLN A 163 6.02 2.45 13.62
C GLN A 163 5.81 3.45 14.75
N LYS A 164 4.62 4.05 14.77
CA LYS A 164 4.10 4.76 15.94
C LYS A 164 3.40 3.77 16.87
N TYR A 165 3.64 3.86 18.17
CA TYR A 165 2.90 3.05 19.14
C TYR A 165 1.42 3.42 19.15
N TYR A 166 0.56 2.41 18.98
CA TYR A 166 -0.87 2.48 19.24
C TYR A 166 -1.27 1.42 20.26
N MET A 167 -2.31 1.71 21.03
CA MET A 167 -2.93 0.68 21.89
C MET A 167 -3.51 -0.43 21.00
N PRO A 168 -3.51 -1.71 21.47
CA PRO A 168 -4.09 -2.81 20.71
C PRO A 168 -5.52 -2.49 20.22
N GLY A 169 -5.78 -2.74 18.94
CA GLY A 169 -7.07 -2.45 18.29
C GLY A 169 -7.24 -1.01 17.80
N MET A 170 -6.25 -0.14 17.99
CA MET A 170 -6.23 1.22 17.44
C MET A 170 -5.22 1.30 16.30
N SER A 171 -5.57 2.05 15.25
CA SER A 171 -4.65 2.44 14.17
C SER A 171 -4.88 3.90 13.82
N GLY A 172 -3.91 4.53 13.17
CA GLY A 172 -4.01 5.90 12.69
C GLY A 172 -3.19 6.11 11.43
N PRO A 173 -3.22 7.32 10.86
CA PRO A 173 -2.44 7.64 9.67
C PRO A 173 -0.95 7.34 9.90
N TYR A 174 -0.35 6.61 8.97
CA TYR A 174 1.09 6.26 9.02
C TYR A 174 1.47 5.48 10.29
N SER A 175 0.58 4.62 10.78
CA SER A 175 0.85 3.75 11.93
C SER A 175 2.03 2.83 11.69
N HIS A 176 2.10 2.22 10.50
CA HIS A 176 3.24 1.46 10.01
C HIS A 176 3.71 2.06 8.69
N VAL A 177 4.95 2.54 8.65
CA VAL A 177 5.54 3.10 7.42
C VAL A 177 6.69 2.20 7.01
N ALA A 178 6.65 1.70 5.77
CA ALA A 178 7.75 0.97 5.16
C ALA A 178 8.20 1.69 3.89
N VAL A 179 9.49 2.04 3.84
CA VAL A 179 10.11 2.71 2.69
C VAL A 179 11.27 1.89 2.17
N ARG A 180 11.29 1.68 0.85
CA ARG A 180 12.35 0.92 0.16
C ARG A 180 13.60 1.80 -0.01
N VAL A 181 14.59 1.65 0.87
CA VAL A 181 15.82 2.47 0.87
C VAL A 181 16.80 2.00 -0.20
N LYS A 182 17.13 0.70 -0.19
CA LYS A 182 18.02 0.15 -1.22
C LYS A 182 17.26 0.07 -2.55
N PRO A 183 17.89 0.41 -3.67
CA PRO A 183 17.23 0.30 -4.96
C PRO A 183 16.92 -1.16 -5.29
N LEU A 184 15.88 -1.33 -6.10
CA LEU A 184 15.50 -2.58 -6.75
C LEU A 184 15.48 -2.34 -8.26
N ASP A 185 15.75 -3.36 -9.06
CA ASP A 185 15.72 -3.24 -10.52
C ASP A 185 14.32 -2.81 -11.01
N ASP A 186 14.28 -1.87 -11.94
CA ASP A 186 13.03 -1.35 -12.51
C ASP A 186 12.26 -2.43 -13.27
N VAL A 187 12.94 -3.43 -13.83
CA VAL A 187 12.31 -4.59 -14.45
C VAL A 187 11.42 -5.31 -13.44
N TYR A 188 11.89 -5.53 -12.22
CA TYR A 188 11.10 -6.23 -11.20
C TYR A 188 9.87 -5.43 -10.78
N ARG A 189 9.97 -4.10 -10.69
CA ARG A 189 8.79 -3.27 -10.43
C ARG A 189 7.79 -3.29 -11.58
N GLN A 190 8.27 -3.30 -12.82
CA GLN A 190 7.40 -3.47 -13.99
C GLN A 190 6.66 -4.81 -13.94
N MET A 191 7.38 -5.90 -13.64
CA MET A 191 6.77 -7.23 -13.48
C MET A 191 5.77 -7.25 -12.33
N ASN A 192 6.09 -6.64 -11.19
CA ASN A 192 5.19 -6.56 -10.05
C ASN A 192 3.89 -5.84 -10.42
N ARG A 193 3.98 -4.66 -11.04
CA ARG A 193 2.81 -3.89 -11.50
C ARG A 193 1.97 -4.63 -12.53
N LYS A 194 2.60 -5.35 -13.44
CA LYS A 194 1.91 -6.04 -14.53
C LYS A 194 1.24 -7.33 -14.06
N TYR A 195 1.92 -8.10 -13.23
CA TYR A 195 1.58 -9.50 -12.98
C TYR A 195 1.12 -9.80 -11.57
N ILE A 196 1.55 -9.07 -10.53
CA ILE A 196 1.28 -9.48 -9.15
C ILE A 196 0.38 -8.49 -8.42
N ASN A 197 0.78 -7.22 -8.41
CA ASN A 197 0.11 -6.16 -7.66
C ASN A 197 -1.39 -5.99 -7.99
N PRO A 198 -1.87 -6.16 -9.25
CA PRO A 198 -3.30 -6.04 -9.55
C PRO A 198 -4.18 -7.01 -8.77
N LEU A 199 -3.67 -8.21 -8.47
CA LEU A 199 -4.37 -9.17 -7.62
C LEU A 199 -4.00 -8.98 -6.15
N GLY A 200 -2.70 -8.89 -5.86
CA GLY A 200 -2.16 -8.80 -4.51
C GLY A 200 -2.59 -9.98 -3.64
N TYR A 201 -2.53 -9.79 -2.32
CA TYR A 201 -2.91 -10.81 -1.34
C TYR A 201 -4.30 -10.60 -0.74
N TYR A 202 -5.06 -9.61 -1.24
CA TYR A 202 -6.36 -9.25 -0.70
C TYR A 202 -7.44 -10.28 -1.08
N SER A 203 -8.03 -10.91 -0.05
CA SER A 203 -9.22 -11.78 -0.14
C SER A 203 -9.17 -12.85 -1.24
N ASN A 204 -7.99 -13.37 -1.55
CA ASN A 204 -7.79 -14.46 -2.50
C ASN A 204 -6.59 -15.30 -2.09
N ASN A 205 -6.53 -16.53 -2.60
CA ASN A 205 -5.48 -17.47 -2.23
C ASN A 205 -4.51 -17.86 -3.36
N LEU A 206 -4.47 -17.09 -4.46
CA LEU A 206 -3.65 -17.41 -5.64
C LEU A 206 -2.17 -17.55 -5.34
N PHE A 207 -1.64 -16.63 -4.51
CA PHE A 207 -0.21 -16.51 -4.23
C PHE A 207 0.20 -17.04 -2.84
N ILE A 208 -0.77 -17.47 -2.03
CA ILE A 208 -0.54 -18.04 -0.69
C ILE A 208 -0.81 -19.55 -0.63
N THR A 209 -1.10 -20.16 -1.78
CA THR A 209 -1.40 -21.60 -1.93
C THR A 209 -0.48 -22.19 -2.99
N ASP A 210 -0.03 -23.43 -2.78
CA ASP A 210 0.65 -24.20 -3.82
C ASP A 210 -0.37 -24.74 -4.81
N TRP A 211 -0.13 -24.59 -6.12
CA TRP A 211 -0.99 -25.14 -7.17
C TRP A 211 -0.29 -25.12 -8.53
N ASP A 212 -0.75 -25.94 -9.46
CA ASP A 212 -0.37 -25.91 -10.88
C ASP A 212 -1.52 -26.32 -11.80
N GLU A 213 -1.28 -26.40 -13.11
CA GLU A 213 -2.29 -26.79 -14.11
C GLU A 213 -2.78 -28.24 -13.98
N THR A 214 -2.06 -29.09 -13.24
CA THR A 214 -2.45 -30.49 -12.99
C THR A 214 -3.27 -30.64 -11.73
N ASP A 215 -3.01 -29.80 -10.72
CA ASP A 215 -3.76 -29.75 -9.47
C ASP A 215 -3.87 -28.32 -8.93
N TYR A 216 -5.09 -27.76 -9.07
CA TYR A 216 -5.44 -26.44 -8.53
C TYR A 216 -5.61 -26.44 -7.00
N GLN A 217 -5.38 -27.56 -6.32
CA GLN A 217 -5.46 -27.71 -4.86
C GLN A 217 -6.75 -27.07 -4.31
N ASN A 218 -6.60 -26.19 -3.32
CA ASN A 218 -7.68 -25.48 -2.64
C ASN A 218 -7.87 -24.05 -3.18
N LEU A 219 -7.45 -23.76 -4.41
CA LEU A 219 -7.74 -22.45 -5.01
C LEU A 219 -9.24 -22.16 -4.97
N ASN A 220 -9.59 -20.98 -4.47
CA ASN A 220 -10.97 -20.53 -4.38
C ASN A 220 -11.35 -19.76 -5.65
N PHE A 221 -12.01 -20.43 -6.60
CA PHE A 221 -12.37 -19.82 -7.89
C PHE A 221 -13.33 -18.63 -7.78
N TYR A 222 -14.11 -18.50 -6.69
CA TYR A 222 -14.95 -17.32 -6.48
C TYR A 222 -14.13 -16.09 -6.09
N ASP A 223 -13.13 -16.28 -5.21
CA ASP A 223 -12.18 -15.20 -4.89
C ASP A 223 -11.43 -14.76 -6.15
N LEU A 224 -10.94 -15.72 -6.94
CA LEU A 224 -10.23 -15.41 -8.18
C LEU A 224 -11.14 -14.72 -9.20
N PHE A 225 -12.38 -15.17 -9.34
CA PHE A 225 -13.37 -14.54 -10.22
C PHE A 225 -13.58 -13.07 -9.84
N GLU A 226 -13.80 -12.74 -8.56
CA GLU A 226 -13.97 -11.36 -8.11
C GLU A 226 -12.75 -10.49 -8.44
N ARG A 227 -11.53 -11.00 -8.18
CA ARG A 227 -10.29 -10.26 -8.46
C ARG A 227 -10.06 -10.05 -9.95
N PHE A 228 -10.27 -11.08 -10.77
CA PHE A 228 -10.13 -10.97 -12.22
C PHE A 228 -11.22 -10.11 -12.84
N TYR A 229 -12.46 -10.20 -12.35
CA TYR A 229 -13.57 -9.36 -12.81
C TYR A 229 -13.27 -7.88 -12.57
N ARG A 230 -12.84 -7.53 -11.35
CA ARG A 230 -12.45 -6.16 -11.01
C ARG A 230 -11.34 -5.64 -11.90
N ARG A 231 -10.36 -6.50 -12.20
CA ARG A 231 -9.26 -6.16 -13.10
C ARG A 231 -9.73 -5.91 -14.54
N GLU A 232 -10.61 -6.75 -15.06
CA GLU A 232 -11.12 -6.66 -16.43
C GLU A 232 -12.03 -5.47 -16.65
N PHE A 233 -12.96 -5.24 -15.72
CA PHE A 233 -14.05 -4.30 -15.91
C PHE A 233 -13.89 -3.02 -15.08
N LEU A 234 -12.80 -2.89 -14.32
CA LEU A 234 -12.49 -1.77 -13.43
C LEU A 234 -13.61 -1.46 -12.42
N LYS A 235 -14.38 -2.47 -12.04
CA LYS A 235 -15.48 -2.41 -11.08
C LYS A 235 -15.64 -3.73 -10.35
N ASP A 236 -16.08 -3.69 -9.10
CA ASP A 236 -16.40 -4.91 -8.37
C ASP A 236 -17.63 -5.61 -9.00
N TYR A 237 -17.68 -6.95 -8.91
CA TYR A 237 -18.81 -7.72 -9.47
C TYR A 237 -20.12 -7.43 -8.72
N GLN A 238 -20.03 -7.21 -7.42
CA GLN A 238 -21.10 -6.78 -6.52
C GLN A 238 -20.56 -5.73 -5.56
N ASP A 239 -21.40 -4.81 -5.12
CA ASP A 239 -21.05 -3.92 -4.01
C ASP A 239 -20.94 -4.76 -2.73
N PRO A 240 -19.79 -4.77 -2.03
CA PRO A 240 -19.64 -5.52 -0.79
C PRO A 240 -20.58 -5.05 0.34
N ASN A 241 -21.18 -3.86 0.23
CA ASN A 241 -22.15 -3.33 1.19
C ASN A 241 -23.61 -3.64 0.80
N GLU A 242 -23.86 -4.15 -0.41
CA GLU A 242 -25.20 -4.53 -0.81
C GLU A 242 -25.60 -5.87 -0.15
N ASN A 243 -26.66 -5.82 0.66
CA ASN A 243 -27.31 -6.97 1.29
C ASN A 243 -26.45 -7.78 2.30
N ASP A 244 -25.45 -7.17 2.93
CA ASP A 244 -24.60 -7.76 4.00
C ASP A 244 -23.93 -9.11 3.62
N GLY A 245 -23.77 -9.40 2.32
CA GLY A 245 -23.29 -10.70 1.85
C GLY A 245 -24.27 -11.86 2.04
N LEU A 246 -25.56 -11.57 2.28
CA LEU A 246 -26.63 -12.54 2.53
C LEU A 246 -27.41 -12.95 1.26
N VAL A 247 -27.01 -12.42 0.11
CA VAL A 247 -27.63 -12.73 -1.19
C VAL A 247 -26.86 -13.81 -1.92
N VAL A 248 -27.62 -14.75 -2.48
CA VAL A 248 -27.13 -15.76 -3.41
C VAL A 248 -27.55 -15.33 -4.82
N LEU A 249 -26.58 -15.23 -5.70
CA LEU A 249 -26.75 -14.85 -7.10
C LEU A 249 -26.45 -16.03 -8.01
N GLN A 250 -26.86 -15.89 -9.26
CA GLN A 250 -26.51 -16.82 -10.32
C GLN A 250 -25.67 -16.10 -11.37
N VAL A 251 -24.40 -16.48 -11.47
CA VAL A 251 -23.48 -15.93 -12.49
C VAL A 251 -23.59 -16.79 -13.75
N PRO A 252 -23.85 -16.22 -14.94
CA PRO A 252 -23.84 -16.98 -16.18
C PRO A 252 -22.53 -17.75 -16.37
N LYS A 253 -22.61 -19.01 -16.79
CA LYS A 253 -21.43 -19.85 -17.06
C LYS A 253 -20.42 -19.15 -17.97
N THR A 254 -20.90 -18.51 -19.03
CA THR A 254 -20.07 -17.82 -20.02
C THR A 254 -19.28 -16.67 -19.41
N GLU A 255 -19.83 -16.01 -18.39
CA GLU A 255 -19.17 -14.90 -17.68
C GLU A 255 -18.18 -15.44 -16.66
N PHE A 256 -18.62 -16.35 -15.78
CA PHE A 256 -17.77 -16.92 -14.73
C PHE A 256 -16.53 -17.63 -15.31
N GLU A 257 -16.76 -18.56 -16.25
CA GLU A 257 -15.68 -19.31 -16.88
C GLU A 257 -14.85 -18.41 -17.79
N GLY A 258 -15.47 -17.50 -18.55
CA GLY A 258 -14.76 -16.60 -19.46
C GLY A 258 -13.75 -15.71 -18.74
N VAL A 259 -14.11 -15.18 -17.56
CA VAL A 259 -13.21 -14.37 -16.74
C VAL A 259 -12.06 -15.20 -16.16
N LEU A 260 -12.35 -16.38 -15.60
CA LEU A 260 -11.33 -17.24 -14.98
C LEU A 260 -10.35 -17.81 -16.01
N MET A 261 -10.87 -18.37 -17.11
CA MET A 261 -10.07 -19.03 -18.16
C MET A 261 -9.13 -18.07 -18.89
N LYS A 262 -9.45 -16.77 -18.89
CA LYS A 262 -8.56 -15.74 -19.43
C LYS A 262 -7.22 -15.68 -18.69
N TYR A 263 -7.22 -15.96 -17.39
CA TYR A 263 -6.07 -15.76 -16.51
C TYR A 263 -5.50 -17.04 -15.91
N VAL A 264 -6.28 -18.11 -15.84
CA VAL A 264 -5.84 -19.41 -15.36
C VAL A 264 -6.23 -20.41 -16.42
N LYS A 265 -5.29 -21.22 -16.90
CA LYS A 265 -5.59 -22.26 -17.87
C LYS A 265 -6.26 -23.42 -17.15
N VAL A 266 -7.59 -23.32 -16.97
CA VAL A 266 -8.45 -24.30 -16.31
C VAL A 266 -9.61 -24.64 -17.23
N ASP A 267 -9.96 -25.92 -17.30
CA ASP A 267 -11.05 -26.37 -18.18
C ASP A 267 -12.43 -26.24 -17.53
N SER A 268 -13.46 -26.11 -18.36
CA SER A 268 -14.86 -25.95 -17.93
C SER A 268 -15.30 -27.07 -16.98
N GLN A 269 -14.86 -28.31 -17.23
CA GLN A 269 -15.18 -29.46 -16.40
C GLN A 269 -14.60 -29.34 -14.99
N VAL A 270 -13.40 -28.77 -14.86
CA VAL A 270 -12.75 -28.57 -13.55
C VAL A 270 -13.50 -27.49 -12.77
N LEU A 271 -13.86 -26.37 -13.41
CA LEU A 271 -14.65 -25.31 -12.78
C LEU A 271 -16.02 -25.80 -12.34
N GLN A 272 -16.73 -26.54 -13.20
CA GLN A 272 -18.05 -27.11 -12.84
C GLN A 272 -17.98 -28.10 -11.68
N LYS A 273 -16.85 -28.80 -11.50
CA LYS A 273 -16.65 -29.76 -10.40
C LYS A 273 -16.23 -29.09 -9.09
N LYS A 274 -15.40 -28.03 -9.17
CA LYS A 274 -14.85 -27.34 -7.99
C LYS A 274 -15.70 -26.17 -7.51
N ALA A 275 -16.59 -25.64 -8.35
CA ALA A 275 -17.54 -24.60 -8.00
C ALA A 275 -19.00 -25.11 -8.09
N ARG A 276 -19.95 -24.29 -7.64
CA ARG A 276 -21.38 -24.65 -7.55
C ARG A 276 -22.10 -24.44 -8.88
N TYR A 277 -21.85 -25.33 -9.82
CA TYR A 277 -22.49 -25.26 -11.13
C TYR A 277 -23.93 -25.79 -11.12
N MET A 278 -24.86 -25.02 -11.66
CA MET A 278 -26.26 -25.37 -11.88
C MET A 278 -26.49 -25.64 -13.38
N ALA A 279 -26.62 -26.91 -13.74
CA ALA A 279 -26.74 -27.34 -15.14
C ALA A 279 -28.02 -26.83 -15.83
N ASP A 280 -29.14 -26.83 -15.11
CA ASP A 280 -30.46 -26.45 -15.66
C ASP A 280 -30.53 -24.99 -16.11
N SER A 281 -29.91 -24.09 -15.35
CA SER A 281 -29.84 -22.65 -15.62
C SER A 281 -28.56 -22.24 -16.35
N GLN A 282 -27.59 -23.15 -16.48
CA GLN A 282 -26.23 -22.86 -16.98
C GLN A 282 -25.55 -21.72 -16.22
N THR A 283 -25.67 -21.73 -14.90
CA THR A 283 -25.12 -20.68 -14.02
C THR A 283 -24.28 -21.28 -12.89
N TYR A 284 -23.48 -20.43 -12.25
CA TYR A 284 -22.79 -20.74 -11.01
C TYR A 284 -23.49 -20.04 -9.86
N GLU A 285 -23.80 -20.77 -8.78
CA GLU A 285 -24.25 -20.17 -7.54
C GLU A 285 -23.09 -19.37 -6.95
N TYR A 286 -23.30 -18.07 -6.73
CA TYR A 286 -22.28 -17.17 -6.22
C TYR A 286 -22.82 -16.42 -5.02
N ARG A 287 -21.98 -16.28 -3.99
CA ARG A 287 -22.21 -15.38 -2.87
C ARG A 287 -20.97 -14.50 -2.71
N PRO A 288 -21.09 -13.17 -2.55
CA PRO A 288 -19.96 -12.35 -2.16
C PRO A 288 -19.49 -12.73 -0.74
N ARG A 289 -18.26 -12.35 -0.39
CA ARG A 289 -17.80 -12.45 1.02
C ARG A 289 -18.64 -11.53 1.91
N GLY A 290 -19.08 -12.06 3.04
CA GLY A 290 -19.84 -11.32 4.06
C GLY A 290 -18.98 -11.00 5.27
N VAL A 291 -19.58 -10.40 6.30
CA VAL A 291 -18.88 -9.96 7.52
C VAL A 291 -18.21 -11.11 8.31
N PHE A 292 -18.62 -12.36 8.07
CA PHE A 292 -18.14 -13.56 8.78
C PHE A 292 -17.04 -14.32 8.03
N ASP A 293 -16.85 -14.07 6.74
CA ASP A 293 -15.72 -14.58 5.95
C ASP A 293 -14.99 -13.46 5.19
N CYS A 294 -15.04 -12.25 5.73
CA CYS A 294 -14.08 -11.21 5.40
C CYS A 294 -13.10 -11.06 6.57
N CYS A 295 -11.89 -10.59 6.28
CA CYS A 295 -10.94 -10.20 7.32
C CYS A 295 -10.92 -8.66 7.37
N PRO A 296 -11.82 -8.02 8.13
CA PRO A 296 -11.88 -6.57 8.18
C PRO A 296 -10.71 -6.01 9.00
N GLY A 297 -10.16 -4.89 8.53
CA GLY A 297 -9.34 -4.01 9.36
C GLY A 297 -7.88 -4.39 9.56
N LEU A 298 -7.34 -5.39 8.85
CA LEU A 298 -5.90 -5.67 8.87
C LEU A 298 -5.18 -4.94 7.73
N GLU A 299 -4.02 -4.35 8.05
CA GLU A 299 -3.08 -3.93 7.03
C GLU A 299 -2.46 -5.20 6.44
N ILE A 300 -2.69 -5.47 5.16
CA ILE A 300 -2.20 -6.71 4.53
C ILE A 300 -0.81 -6.50 3.94
N PRO A 301 0.00 -7.56 3.78
CA PRO A 301 1.25 -7.43 3.05
C PRO A 301 1.00 -6.99 1.60
N TYR A 302 2.01 -6.38 0.99
CA TYR A 302 2.04 -6.09 -0.44
C TYR A 302 3.17 -6.87 -1.14
N PRO A 303 3.00 -7.20 -2.43
CA PRO A 303 3.99 -7.96 -3.17
C PRO A 303 5.15 -7.07 -3.67
N GLU A 304 6.37 -7.60 -3.58
CA GLU A 304 7.57 -7.07 -4.22
C GLU A 304 8.23 -8.22 -5.02
N VAL A 305 8.22 -8.13 -6.35
CA VAL A 305 9.02 -9.05 -7.19
C VAL A 305 10.50 -8.71 -6.97
N ILE A 306 11.32 -9.72 -6.73
CA ILE A 306 12.76 -9.56 -6.47
C ILE A 306 13.67 -10.32 -7.44
N ASP A 307 13.07 -11.19 -8.27
CA ASP A 307 13.78 -11.97 -9.27
C ASP A 307 12.83 -12.38 -10.40
N CYS A 308 13.38 -12.56 -11.60
CA CYS A 308 12.65 -12.95 -12.79
C CYS A 308 13.52 -13.87 -13.66
N GLU A 309 13.06 -15.10 -13.84
CA GLU A 309 13.70 -16.11 -14.69
C GLU A 309 12.84 -16.35 -15.94
N SER A 310 13.41 -16.15 -17.13
CA SER A 310 12.78 -16.54 -18.40
C SER A 310 13.15 -17.97 -18.74
N ARG A 311 12.15 -18.80 -19.07
CA ARG A 311 12.33 -20.19 -19.47
C ARG A 311 12.22 -20.38 -20.98
N ASP A 312 12.81 -21.47 -21.49
CA ASP A 312 12.82 -21.82 -22.91
C ASP A 312 11.42 -22.10 -23.49
N ASP A 313 10.45 -22.47 -22.64
CA ASP A 313 9.06 -22.68 -23.01
C ASP A 313 8.24 -21.37 -23.12
N GLY A 314 8.89 -20.22 -22.96
CA GLY A 314 8.29 -18.90 -23.03
C GLY A 314 7.61 -18.46 -21.74
N THR A 315 7.65 -19.24 -20.66
CA THR A 315 7.14 -18.82 -19.35
C THR A 315 8.15 -17.97 -18.58
N LEU A 316 7.64 -17.18 -17.65
CA LEU A 316 8.41 -16.40 -16.68
C LEU A 316 8.18 -16.97 -15.28
N VAL A 317 9.22 -17.09 -14.48
CA VAL A 317 9.12 -17.39 -13.05
C VAL A 317 9.50 -16.15 -12.27
N LEU A 318 8.55 -15.61 -11.50
CA LEU A 318 8.81 -14.48 -10.62
C LEU A 318 8.99 -14.98 -9.19
N THR A 319 10.06 -14.55 -8.53
CA THR A 319 10.19 -14.71 -7.08
C THR A 319 9.69 -13.44 -6.40
N VAL A 320 8.77 -13.57 -5.46
CA VAL A 320 8.04 -12.45 -4.86
C VAL A 320 8.15 -12.50 -3.34
N ASN A 321 8.58 -11.41 -2.73
CA ASN A 321 8.45 -11.18 -1.29
C ASN A 321 7.07 -10.62 -0.96
N ALA A 322 6.48 -11.06 0.14
CA ALA A 322 5.38 -10.36 0.80
C ALA A 322 5.94 -9.43 1.86
N VAL A 323 5.91 -8.12 1.62
CA VAL A 323 6.39 -7.10 2.57
C VAL A 323 5.25 -6.74 3.50
N TRP A 324 5.47 -6.78 4.82
CA TRP A 324 4.41 -6.54 5.80
C TRP A 324 4.82 -5.52 6.86
N PRO A 325 4.46 -4.24 6.67
CA PRO A 325 4.83 -3.17 7.60
C PRO A 325 4.28 -3.38 9.01
N GLU A 326 3.03 -3.84 9.16
CA GLU A 326 2.40 -4.13 10.46
C GLU A 326 3.19 -5.16 11.28
N MET A 327 3.80 -6.15 10.62
CA MET A 327 4.63 -7.18 11.26
C MET A 327 6.12 -6.80 11.31
N ASN A 328 6.47 -5.55 10.96
CA ASN A 328 7.84 -5.04 10.90
C ASN A 328 8.81 -5.93 10.10
N THR A 329 8.32 -6.57 9.02
CA THR A 329 9.12 -7.49 8.21
C THR A 329 9.11 -7.12 6.73
N GLY A 330 10.30 -7.19 6.13
CA GLY A 330 10.49 -7.07 4.68
C GLY A 330 10.15 -8.34 3.92
N THR A 331 9.93 -9.46 4.60
CA THR A 331 9.57 -10.75 3.98
C THR A 331 8.76 -11.58 4.97
N ALA A 332 7.44 -11.36 4.99
CA ALA A 332 6.50 -12.18 5.74
C ALA A 332 6.46 -13.62 5.22
N PHE A 333 6.48 -13.78 3.89
CA PHE A 333 6.72 -15.05 3.21
C PHE A 333 7.24 -14.76 1.80
N ARG A 334 7.65 -15.81 1.10
CA ARG A 334 8.10 -15.74 -0.29
C ARG A 334 7.39 -16.80 -1.11
N HIS A 335 7.09 -16.48 -2.37
CA HIS A 335 6.54 -17.45 -3.32
C HIS A 335 7.20 -17.31 -4.68
N LYS A 336 7.10 -18.38 -5.47
CA LYS A 336 7.42 -18.40 -6.89
C LYS A 336 6.15 -18.61 -7.68
N VAL A 337 5.88 -17.71 -8.62
CA VAL A 337 4.75 -17.81 -9.52
C VAL A 337 5.24 -17.95 -10.95
N THR A 338 4.69 -18.92 -11.67
CA THR A 338 4.96 -19.12 -13.09
C THR A 338 3.85 -18.45 -13.90
N ILE A 339 4.25 -17.65 -14.88
CA ILE A 339 3.36 -16.88 -15.76
C ILE A 339 3.68 -17.25 -17.20
N HIS A 340 2.65 -17.39 -18.01
CA HIS A 340 2.77 -17.54 -19.45
C HIS A 340 2.30 -16.25 -20.14
N PRO A 341 3.22 -15.37 -20.57
CA PRO A 341 2.89 -14.24 -21.43
C PRO A 341 2.35 -14.73 -22.78
N LEU A 342 1.29 -14.09 -23.27
CA LEU A 342 0.65 -14.44 -24.53
C LEU A 342 1.01 -13.42 -25.64
N PRO A 343 1.00 -13.83 -26.92
CA PRO A 343 1.39 -12.96 -28.04
C PRO A 343 0.54 -11.69 -28.20
N ASP A 344 -0.69 -11.70 -27.72
CA ASP A 344 -1.62 -10.55 -27.74
C ASP A 344 -1.37 -9.55 -26.60
N GLY A 345 -0.35 -9.77 -25.77
CA GLY A 345 0.00 -8.94 -24.62
C GLY A 345 -0.71 -9.32 -23.32
N SER A 346 -1.67 -10.26 -23.37
CA SER A 346 -2.28 -10.86 -22.18
C SER A 346 -1.35 -11.89 -21.53
N PHE A 347 -1.81 -12.58 -20.50
CA PHE A 347 -1.05 -13.63 -19.83
C PHE A 347 -1.95 -14.55 -19.00
N GLN A 348 -1.41 -15.72 -18.67
CA GLN A 348 -2.00 -16.66 -17.72
C GLN A 348 -1.05 -17.00 -16.58
N TYR A 349 -1.59 -17.25 -15.39
CA TYR A 349 -0.87 -17.89 -14.30
C TYR A 349 -0.90 -19.40 -14.53
N VAL A 350 0.27 -20.03 -14.37
CA VAL A 350 0.49 -21.45 -14.63
C VAL A 350 0.61 -22.23 -13.31
N SER A 351 1.33 -21.65 -12.35
CA SER A 351 1.51 -22.25 -11.03
C SER A 351 1.92 -21.23 -9.99
N ASN A 352 1.75 -21.58 -8.73
CA ASN A 352 2.33 -20.89 -7.59
C ASN A 352 2.92 -21.90 -6.61
N HIS A 353 4.04 -21.54 -6.00
CA HIS A 353 4.65 -22.30 -4.92
C HIS A 353 5.17 -21.37 -3.83
N VAL A 354 4.63 -21.51 -2.61
CA VAL A 354 5.11 -20.83 -1.42
C VAL A 354 6.42 -21.48 -1.00
N ILE A 355 7.50 -20.70 -0.96
CA ILE A 355 8.82 -21.21 -0.59
C ILE A 355 8.79 -21.55 0.91
N PRO A 356 9.06 -22.82 1.30
CA PRO A 356 9.02 -23.22 2.69
C PRO A 356 10.10 -22.51 3.53
N SER A 357 9.68 -21.90 4.63
CA SER A 357 10.56 -21.38 5.67
C SER A 357 9.90 -21.51 7.03
N LYS A 358 10.70 -21.72 8.08
CA LYS A 358 10.21 -21.69 9.47
C LYS A 358 9.78 -20.29 9.92
N GLU A 359 10.25 -19.27 9.21
CA GLU A 359 9.97 -17.86 9.50
C GLU A 359 8.74 -17.34 8.74
N ASN A 360 8.14 -18.16 7.85
CA ASN A 360 6.95 -17.76 7.12
C ASN A 360 5.81 -17.42 8.09
N VAL A 361 5.32 -16.19 7.98
CA VAL A 361 4.15 -15.72 8.69
C VAL A 361 2.92 -16.34 8.05
N LYS A 362 2.02 -16.88 8.87
CA LYS A 362 0.76 -17.45 8.39
C LYS A 362 -0.13 -16.34 7.81
N PRO A 363 -0.85 -16.58 6.70
CA PRO A 363 -1.74 -15.59 6.07
C PRO A 363 -2.99 -15.25 6.90
N SER A 364 -2.83 -14.56 8.03
CA SER A 364 -3.97 -14.22 8.92
C SER A 364 -4.96 -13.24 8.30
N TRP A 365 -4.59 -12.57 7.21
CA TRP A 365 -5.47 -11.69 6.43
C TRP A 365 -6.36 -12.45 5.43
N TYR A 366 -6.18 -13.76 5.29
CA TYR A 366 -7.02 -14.62 4.47
C TYR A 366 -7.75 -15.63 5.34
N VAL A 367 -9.07 -15.67 5.17
CA VAL A 367 -9.94 -16.71 5.74
C VAL A 367 -10.64 -17.42 4.61
N GLU A 368 -10.81 -18.74 4.74
CA GLU A 368 -11.59 -19.51 3.77
C GLU A 368 -13.04 -19.00 3.77
N ARG A 369 -13.70 -19.11 2.60
CA ARG A 369 -15.14 -18.84 2.52
C ARG A 369 -15.88 -19.86 3.37
N LEU A 370 -16.90 -19.40 4.11
CA LEU A 370 -17.78 -20.30 4.85
C LEU A 370 -18.32 -21.44 3.97
N THR A 371 -18.46 -22.61 4.55
CA THR A 371 -19.29 -23.68 3.99
C THR A 371 -20.77 -23.26 4.00
N ASP A 372 -21.62 -24.02 3.30
CA ASP A 372 -23.06 -23.74 3.32
C ASP A 372 -23.67 -23.81 4.70
N ASP A 373 -23.26 -24.80 5.48
CA ASP A 373 -23.83 -25.03 6.80
C ASP A 373 -23.41 -23.92 7.76
N GLU A 374 -22.16 -23.48 7.68
CA GLU A 374 -21.67 -22.31 8.44
C GLU A 374 -22.37 -21.03 8.00
N TRP A 375 -22.52 -20.79 6.69
CA TRP A 375 -23.20 -19.60 6.17
C TRP A 375 -24.69 -19.57 6.54
N LYS A 376 -25.40 -20.71 6.46
CA LYS A 376 -26.80 -20.84 6.90
C LYS A 376 -26.94 -20.55 8.38
N LYS A 377 -26.06 -21.11 9.21
CA LYS A 377 -26.06 -20.85 10.65
C LYS A 377 -25.91 -19.36 10.97
N HIS A 378 -24.96 -18.69 10.34
CA HIS A 378 -24.77 -17.25 10.55
C HIS A 378 -25.93 -16.40 10.01
N LYS A 379 -26.55 -16.82 8.90
CA LYS A 379 -27.76 -16.17 8.38
C LYS A 379 -28.93 -16.27 9.35
N GLU A 380 -29.10 -17.41 10.01
CA GLU A 380 -30.13 -17.62 11.06
C GLU A 380 -29.84 -16.83 12.34
N GLU A 381 -28.57 -16.55 12.66
CA GLU A 381 -28.18 -15.73 13.82
C GLU A 381 -28.40 -14.22 13.63
N VAL A 382 -28.44 -13.76 12.37
CA VAL A 382 -28.59 -12.34 12.00
C VAL A 382 -30.04 -11.97 11.61
N GLN A 383 -30.88 -12.95 11.32
CA GLN A 383 -32.33 -12.80 11.10
C GLN A 383 -33.12 -12.92 12.40
#